data_AF-A0A932F2G4-F1
#
_entry.id   AF-A0A932F2G4-F1
#
_cell.length_a   1.000
_cell.length_b   1.000
_cell.length_c   1.000
_cell.angle_alpha   90.00
_cell.angle_beta   90.00
_cell.angle_gamma   90.00
#
_symmetry.space_group_name_H-M   'P 1'
#
loop_
_entity.id
_entity.type
_entity.pdbx_description
1 polymer ?
#
loop_
_entity_poly.entity_id
_entity_poly.type
_entity_poly.pdbx_seq_one_letter_code
_entity_poly.pdbx_strand_id
1 'polypeptide(L)'
;MLRAVLILLALLTVHAAAAQEMTLPRVSSVTVDWQAAAASLNGQPAGSPAEAFATLTAATKSRFPDLGKSPVPVLLPLDIDGLLDAKRKEQAGKPDVLVDNFMRGGFHATAFFQAGPAGFDAAFSLRTAEVKELSDIRYGEPAYVLFSGLAMVYELDGPPLPDGDPVKSLDDDFPGIRRILHESYVRYAFQRYGVTYVAAIYCRDTRPRPKLLSCKQADRIAERFLRALKLVGGTPTPARATIEPVALDRPAPPSKDFSYFSPGFLIPGTGLKKELGGYLDTTVYARLRFPMKTAPDFVNSQSFNNWGDCDFTGKSRRYLRGKGTPYSCKVNGRPLVFDESKNYTYPWRDNFCEHRRYFVGQCPGGEGHQGQDIRPSNCTMFNEGADRCKPYQHDIVAAHDGVILRAHKQEAVYLFINTPNTHMRVRYMHMNPHQLDGDGIVSGKHVAAGETIGKVGNYNKKERGTTYHLHFDMQVATRVGFVFVNPYMSLVAAYEHLIGERGTEIKPGDPVPPAAVVAPVIEHPAVLPAAAAAQVQENTAVKVKPEPRKHRHVRKRHRHAARN
;
A
#
# COMPACT_ATOMS: atom_id res chain seq x y z
N MET A 1 60.55 -8.05 50.90
CA MET A 1 59.16 -8.50 51.13
C MET A 1 58.23 -7.37 50.74
N LEU A 2 57.22 -7.71 49.92
CA LEU A 2 55.86 -7.16 49.77
C LEU A 2 55.59 -5.64 49.90
N ARG A 3 54.76 -5.00 49.08
CA ARG A 3 54.05 -5.33 47.82
C ARG A 3 53.37 -4.02 47.40
N ALA A 4 53.51 -3.65 46.12
CA ALA A 4 52.81 -2.53 45.50
C ALA A 4 51.29 -2.78 45.44
N VAL A 5 50.49 -1.72 45.62
CA VAL A 5 49.10 -1.69 45.15
C VAL A 5 48.86 -0.33 44.52
N LEU A 6 48.73 -0.36 43.19
CA LEU A 6 48.30 0.75 42.34
C LEU A 6 46.80 0.59 42.05
N ILE A 7 46.16 1.75 42.00
CA ILE A 7 44.77 2.13 41.69
C ILE A 7 44.08 1.26 40.62
N LEU A 8 42.79 0.95 40.80
CA LEU A 8 41.83 0.86 39.69
C LEU A 8 40.40 1.16 40.17
N LEU A 9 39.94 2.40 39.98
CA LEU A 9 38.52 2.74 40.02
C LEU A 9 37.97 2.52 38.60
N ALA A 10 37.31 1.39 38.38
CA ALA A 10 36.62 1.11 37.12
C ALA A 10 35.27 1.85 37.12
N LEU A 11 35.20 2.98 36.40
CA LEU A 11 33.93 3.56 35.98
C LEU A 11 33.28 2.60 34.98
N LEU A 12 32.26 1.86 35.44
CA LEU A 12 31.31 1.17 34.57
C LEU A 12 30.43 2.23 33.89
N THR A 13 30.88 2.76 32.76
CA THR A 13 29.97 3.38 31.80
C THR A 13 29.18 2.24 31.16
N VAL A 14 27.94 2.06 31.61
CA VAL A 14 26.96 1.26 30.88
C VAL A 14 26.74 1.98 29.55
N HIS A 15 27.48 1.59 28.52
CA HIS A 15 27.11 1.90 27.15
C HIS A 15 25.79 1.16 26.91
N ALA A 16 24.68 1.90 26.99
CA ALA A 16 23.46 1.48 26.35
C ALA A 16 23.83 1.24 24.88
N ALA A 17 23.85 -0.03 24.47
CA ALA A 17 24.15 -0.42 23.11
C ALA A 17 23.21 0.36 22.19
N ALA A 18 23.78 1.19 21.30
CA ALA A 18 22.99 1.93 20.34
C ALA A 18 22.06 0.94 19.60
N ALA A 19 20.77 1.29 19.55
CA ALA A 19 19.83 0.68 18.61
C ALA A 19 20.46 0.65 17.23
N GLN A 20 20.16 -0.36 16.40
CA GLN A 20 20.67 -0.34 15.04
C GLN A 20 20.12 0.93 14.38
N GLU A 21 21.01 1.81 13.93
CA GLU A 21 20.64 3.16 13.54
C GLU A 21 19.76 3.09 12.28
N MET A 22 18.59 3.75 12.31
CA MET A 22 17.73 3.87 11.13
C MET A 22 18.57 4.41 9.96
N THR A 23 18.46 3.79 8.79
CA THR A 23 19.27 4.16 7.63
C THR A 23 18.47 4.97 6.62
N LEU A 24 19.17 5.79 5.85
CA LEU A 24 18.59 6.55 4.75
C LEU A 24 18.61 5.75 3.45
N PRO A 25 17.59 5.91 2.58
CA PRO A 25 17.60 5.28 1.28
C PRO A 25 18.71 5.86 0.41
N ARG A 26 19.31 5.02 -0.43
CA ARG A 26 20.17 5.49 -1.51
C ARG A 26 19.31 5.94 -2.69
N VAL A 27 19.57 7.14 -3.17
CA VAL A 27 18.87 7.73 -4.31
C VAL A 27 19.87 8.31 -5.29
N SER A 28 19.57 8.18 -6.58
CA SER A 28 20.31 8.85 -7.66
C SER A 28 19.38 9.78 -8.42
N SER A 29 19.89 10.98 -8.72
CA SER A 29 19.20 11.98 -9.54
C SER A 29 19.71 11.93 -10.98
N VAL A 30 18.88 12.33 -11.93
CA VAL A 30 19.27 12.37 -13.35
C VAL A 30 19.62 13.80 -13.79
N THR A 31 20.54 13.89 -14.75
CA THR A 31 20.79 15.12 -15.51
C THR A 31 19.95 15.07 -16.78
N VAL A 32 19.02 16.02 -16.92
CA VAL A 32 18.08 16.06 -18.03
C VAL A 32 18.67 16.79 -19.23
N ASP A 33 18.68 16.13 -20.38
CA ASP A 33 19.12 16.72 -21.65
C ASP A 33 17.96 17.43 -22.38
N TRP A 34 17.65 18.64 -21.93
CA TRP A 34 16.61 19.48 -22.53
C TRP A 34 16.93 19.93 -23.95
N GLN A 35 18.21 19.98 -24.33
CA GLN A 35 18.63 20.32 -25.69
C GLN A 35 18.27 19.18 -26.65
N ALA A 36 18.62 17.94 -26.30
CA ALA A 36 18.21 16.77 -27.08
C ALA A 36 16.68 16.61 -27.11
N ALA A 37 15.99 16.93 -26.01
CA ALA A 37 14.53 16.93 -25.98
C ALA A 37 13.94 17.94 -26.97
N ALA A 38 14.41 19.19 -26.96
CA ALA A 38 13.94 20.23 -27.88
C ALA A 38 14.28 19.90 -29.34
N ALA A 39 15.48 19.36 -29.62
CA ALA A 39 15.89 18.97 -30.96
C ALA A 39 15.02 17.85 -31.57
N SER A 40 14.34 17.07 -30.75
CA SER A 40 13.42 16.01 -31.19
C SER A 40 11.98 16.46 -31.43
N LEU A 41 11.67 17.74 -31.21
CA LEU A 41 10.37 18.32 -31.52
C LEU A 41 10.20 18.52 -33.03
N ASN A 42 9.00 18.25 -33.54
CA ASN A 42 8.68 18.48 -34.94
C ASN A 42 8.76 19.98 -35.28
N GLY A 43 9.39 20.31 -36.42
CA GLY A 43 9.45 21.68 -36.93
C GLY A 43 10.55 22.58 -36.35
N GLN A 44 11.50 22.04 -35.56
CA GLN A 44 12.61 22.77 -34.94
C GLN A 44 12.18 24.13 -34.35
N PRO A 45 11.50 24.14 -33.19
CA PRO A 45 10.97 25.38 -32.62
C PRO A 45 12.09 26.41 -32.46
N ALA A 46 11.87 27.61 -32.99
CA ALA A 46 12.79 28.73 -32.80
C ALA A 46 12.85 29.10 -31.31
N GLY A 47 14.06 29.34 -30.79
CA GLY A 47 14.28 29.75 -29.40
C GLY A 47 14.98 28.70 -28.54
N SER A 48 14.98 28.97 -27.24
CA SER A 48 15.55 28.09 -26.21
C SER A 48 14.64 26.88 -25.92
N PRO A 49 15.16 25.77 -25.36
CA PRO A 49 14.32 24.68 -24.89
C PRO A 49 13.21 25.13 -23.93
N ALA A 50 13.46 26.15 -23.09
CA ALA A 50 12.46 26.68 -22.18
C ALA A 50 11.24 27.27 -22.91
N GLU A 51 11.45 28.03 -23.98
CA GLU A 51 10.37 28.64 -24.77
C GLU A 51 9.57 27.58 -25.53
N ALA A 52 10.26 26.60 -26.13
CA ALA A 52 9.62 25.50 -26.83
C ALA A 52 8.70 24.69 -25.89
N PHE A 53 9.20 24.29 -24.73
CA PHE A 53 8.45 23.50 -23.77
C PHE A 53 7.36 24.29 -23.02
N ALA A 54 7.54 25.61 -22.84
CA ALA A 54 6.48 26.48 -22.33
C ALA A 54 5.25 26.49 -23.25
N THR A 55 5.47 26.52 -24.58
CA THR A 55 4.38 26.46 -25.58
C THR A 55 3.60 25.15 -25.48
N LEU A 56 4.30 24.01 -25.42
CA LEU A 56 3.66 22.69 -25.27
C LEU A 56 2.87 22.58 -23.95
N THR A 57 3.46 23.06 -22.86
CA THR A 57 2.84 23.06 -21.53
C THR A 57 1.58 23.94 -21.50
N ALA A 58 1.62 25.12 -22.13
CA ALA A 58 0.46 26.00 -22.22
C ALA A 58 -0.69 25.35 -23.03
N ALA A 59 -0.37 24.63 -24.10
CA ALA A 59 -1.36 23.95 -24.93
C ALA A 59 -2.13 22.87 -24.16
N THR A 60 -1.46 22.17 -23.23
CA THR A 60 -2.00 21.01 -22.53
C THR A 60 -2.55 21.31 -21.13
N LYS A 61 -2.33 22.54 -20.63
CA LYS A 61 -2.65 22.98 -19.26
C LYS A 61 -4.09 22.73 -18.81
N SER A 62 -5.07 22.85 -19.71
CA SER A 62 -6.49 22.65 -19.35
C SER A 62 -6.78 21.21 -18.91
N ARG A 63 -5.98 20.24 -19.37
CA ARG A 63 -6.14 18.82 -19.03
C ARG A 63 -5.09 18.30 -18.05
N PHE A 64 -3.89 18.88 -18.09
CA PHE A 64 -2.76 18.52 -17.25
C PHE A 64 -2.21 19.79 -16.56
N PRO A 65 -2.91 20.31 -15.54
CA PRO A 65 -2.58 21.62 -14.95
C PRO A 65 -1.20 21.64 -14.28
N ASP A 66 -0.74 20.49 -13.80
CA ASP A 66 0.56 20.35 -13.12
C ASP A 66 1.71 20.07 -14.07
N LEU A 67 1.48 19.98 -15.38
CA LEU A 67 2.50 19.52 -16.34
C LEU A 67 3.79 20.35 -16.32
N GLY A 68 3.68 21.67 -16.11
CA GLY A 68 4.81 22.57 -15.96
C GLY A 68 5.60 22.42 -14.65
N LYS A 69 5.11 21.65 -13.68
CA LYS A 69 5.86 21.31 -12.45
C LYS A 69 6.85 20.17 -12.68
N SER A 70 6.80 19.50 -13.84
CA SER A 70 7.69 18.39 -14.14
C SER A 70 9.09 18.90 -14.53
N PRO A 71 10.15 18.50 -13.80
CA PRO A 71 11.54 18.83 -14.13
C PRO A 71 12.12 17.92 -15.21
N VAL A 72 11.31 17.03 -15.80
CA VAL A 72 11.67 16.13 -16.89
C VAL A 72 10.75 16.35 -18.09
N PRO A 73 11.16 16.03 -19.33
CA PRO A 73 10.30 16.12 -20.49
C PRO A 73 9.11 15.16 -20.32
N VAL A 74 7.89 15.67 -20.47
CA VAL A 74 6.68 14.88 -20.30
C VAL A 74 6.32 14.21 -21.63
N LEU A 75 6.20 12.88 -21.61
CA LEU A 75 5.74 12.07 -22.72
C LEU A 75 4.31 11.59 -22.46
N LEU A 76 3.35 11.85 -23.36
CA LEU A 76 1.97 11.34 -23.24
C LEU A 76 1.46 10.83 -24.60
N PRO A 77 0.44 9.94 -24.64
CA PRO A 77 -0.16 9.47 -25.88
C PRO A 77 -1.12 10.53 -26.47
N LEU A 78 -0.55 11.66 -26.91
CA LEU A 78 -1.28 12.86 -27.35
C LEU A 78 -0.75 13.35 -28.70
N ASP A 79 -1.66 13.71 -29.60
CA ASP A 79 -1.35 14.41 -30.85
C ASP A 79 -1.14 15.90 -30.58
N ILE A 80 0.06 16.23 -30.09
CA ILE A 80 0.40 17.59 -29.70
C ILE A 80 0.45 18.56 -30.89
N ASP A 81 0.88 18.09 -32.05
CA ASP A 81 0.96 18.92 -33.26
C ASP A 81 -0.44 19.32 -33.74
N GLY A 82 -1.36 18.34 -33.79
CA GLY A 82 -2.77 18.60 -34.09
C GLY A 82 -3.44 19.52 -33.07
N LEU A 83 -3.11 19.36 -31.78
CA LEU A 83 -3.64 20.23 -30.72
C LEU A 83 -3.16 21.68 -30.88
N LEU A 84 -1.86 21.88 -31.15
CA LEU A 84 -1.30 23.20 -31.39
C LEU A 84 -1.94 23.86 -32.63
N ASP A 85 -2.12 23.10 -33.71
CA ASP A 85 -2.81 23.57 -34.92
C ASP A 85 -4.26 23.99 -34.64
N ALA A 86 -4.99 23.20 -33.86
CA ALA A 86 -6.37 23.53 -33.49
C ALA A 86 -6.43 24.78 -32.62
N LYS A 87 -5.53 24.91 -31.64
CA LYS A 87 -5.44 26.12 -30.79
C LYS A 87 -5.05 27.37 -31.57
N ARG A 88 -4.15 27.26 -32.55
CA ARG A 88 -3.82 28.40 -33.44
C ARG A 88 -5.02 28.86 -34.29
N LYS A 89 -5.92 27.95 -34.63
CA LYS A 89 -7.14 28.21 -35.41
C LYS A 89 -8.35 28.56 -34.54
N GLU A 90 -8.19 28.57 -33.22
CA GLU A 90 -9.24 28.88 -32.27
C GLU A 90 -9.71 30.33 -32.48
N GLN A 91 -11.02 30.52 -32.61
CA GLN A 91 -11.64 31.81 -32.89
C GLN A 91 -12.48 32.23 -31.68
N ALA A 92 -12.47 33.52 -31.36
CA ALA A 92 -13.31 34.07 -30.30
C ALA A 92 -14.79 33.70 -30.52
N GLY A 93 -15.43 33.08 -29.52
CA GLY A 93 -16.84 32.67 -29.55
C GLY A 93 -17.12 31.23 -29.99
N LYS A 94 -16.10 30.40 -30.26
CA LYS A 94 -16.24 28.94 -30.44
C LYS A 94 -15.96 28.17 -29.14
N PRO A 95 -16.48 26.94 -28.98
CA PRO A 95 -16.16 26.12 -27.82
C PRO A 95 -14.66 25.81 -27.76
N ASP A 96 -14.11 25.84 -26.54
CA ASP A 96 -12.68 25.62 -26.28
C ASP A 96 -12.18 24.29 -26.89
N VAL A 97 -10.97 24.32 -27.44
CA VAL A 97 -10.30 23.12 -27.93
C VAL A 97 -10.01 22.16 -26.77
N LEU A 98 -10.77 21.06 -26.70
CA LEU A 98 -10.60 20.02 -25.69
C LEU A 98 -9.40 19.12 -25.99
N VAL A 99 -8.45 19.04 -25.05
CA VAL A 99 -7.24 18.20 -25.16
C VAL A 99 -7.59 16.71 -25.32
N ASP A 100 -8.67 16.23 -24.68
CA ASP A 100 -9.08 14.83 -24.74
C ASP A 100 -9.39 14.35 -26.18
N ASN A 101 -9.77 15.25 -27.09
CA ASN A 101 -10.01 14.94 -28.50
C ASN A 101 -8.72 14.60 -29.28
N PHE A 102 -7.56 14.95 -28.72
CA PHE A 102 -6.25 14.71 -29.32
C PHE A 102 -5.53 13.52 -28.71
N MET A 103 -6.16 12.80 -27.78
CA MET A 103 -5.61 11.56 -27.24
C MET A 103 -5.50 10.50 -28.34
N ARG A 104 -4.41 9.72 -28.32
CA ARG A 104 -4.04 8.78 -29.38
C ARG A 104 -4.03 7.34 -28.90
N GLY A 105 -4.03 6.44 -29.86
CA GLY A 105 -3.94 5.00 -29.60
C GLY A 105 -5.17 4.39 -28.92
N GLY A 106 -6.31 5.11 -28.86
CA GLY A 106 -7.50 4.67 -28.12
C GLY A 106 -7.38 4.78 -26.61
N PHE A 107 -6.39 5.54 -26.12
CA PHE A 107 -6.22 5.81 -24.70
C PHE A 107 -7.03 7.03 -24.27
N HIS A 108 -7.56 6.96 -23.07
CA HIS A 108 -8.20 8.08 -22.38
C HIS A 108 -7.35 8.46 -21.17
N ALA A 109 -7.04 9.74 -21.03
CA ALA A 109 -6.41 10.24 -19.82
C ALA A 109 -7.37 10.08 -18.64
N THR A 110 -6.90 9.53 -17.52
CA THR A 110 -7.69 9.51 -16.27
C THR A 110 -7.55 10.83 -15.53
N ALA A 111 -8.35 11.07 -14.51
CA ALA A 111 -8.18 12.25 -13.65
C ALA A 111 -6.82 12.29 -12.90
N PHE A 112 -6.04 11.21 -12.92
CA PHE A 112 -4.74 11.15 -12.29
C PHE A 112 -3.61 11.59 -13.24
N PHE A 113 -3.06 12.77 -12.95
CA PHE A 113 -1.76 13.25 -13.41
C PHE A 113 -1.14 14.06 -12.28
N GLN A 114 0.08 13.72 -11.89
CA GLN A 114 0.84 14.45 -10.87
C GLN A 114 2.23 14.71 -11.41
N ALA A 115 2.69 15.95 -11.28
CA ALA A 115 4.09 16.28 -11.49
C ALA A 115 4.61 17.08 -10.30
N GLY A 116 5.89 16.88 -10.01
CA GLY A 116 6.59 17.54 -8.93
C GLY A 116 8.09 17.38 -9.08
N PRO A 117 8.88 17.81 -8.08
CA PRO A 117 10.34 17.87 -8.18
C PRO A 117 11.02 16.52 -8.43
N ALA A 118 10.37 15.39 -8.17
CA ALA A 118 10.91 14.06 -8.45
C ALA A 118 10.58 13.52 -9.85
N GLY A 119 9.75 14.22 -10.63
CA GLY A 119 9.33 13.77 -11.95
C GLY A 119 7.82 13.88 -12.13
N PHE A 120 7.22 12.98 -12.91
CA PHE A 120 5.76 12.89 -13.06
C PHE A 120 5.25 11.46 -13.02
N ASP A 121 3.98 11.32 -12.67
CA ASP A 121 3.20 10.09 -12.70
C ASP A 121 1.85 10.36 -13.37
N ALA A 122 1.44 9.48 -14.26
CA ALA A 122 0.18 9.59 -14.99
C ALA A 122 -0.49 8.22 -15.11
N ALA A 123 -1.81 8.22 -15.21
CA ALA A 123 -2.58 7.01 -15.49
C ALA A 123 -3.49 7.22 -16.70
N PHE A 124 -3.45 6.26 -17.62
CA PHE A 124 -4.27 6.20 -18.81
C PHE A 124 -5.11 4.93 -18.80
N SER A 125 -6.28 4.99 -19.43
CA SER A 125 -7.19 3.85 -19.54
C SER A 125 -7.50 3.54 -20.99
N LEU A 126 -7.71 2.25 -21.29
CA LEU A 126 -8.12 1.78 -22.60
C LEU A 126 -9.09 0.61 -22.43
N ARG A 127 -10.23 0.65 -23.12
CA ARG A 127 -11.14 -0.49 -23.22
C ARG A 127 -10.80 -1.25 -24.49
N THR A 128 -10.40 -2.52 -24.35
CA THR A 128 -9.92 -3.32 -25.48
C THR A 128 -10.99 -3.54 -26.54
N ALA A 129 -12.27 -3.57 -26.14
CA ALA A 129 -13.41 -3.67 -27.05
C ALA A 129 -13.59 -2.45 -27.97
N GLU A 130 -13.07 -1.28 -27.59
CA GLU A 130 -13.19 -0.03 -28.36
C GLU A 130 -12.06 0.14 -29.38
N VAL A 131 -11.05 -0.74 -29.34
CA VAL A 131 -9.90 -0.71 -30.24
C VAL A 131 -9.93 -1.94 -31.13
N LYS A 132 -10.13 -1.75 -32.43
CA LYS A 132 -10.34 -2.84 -33.42
C LYS A 132 -9.26 -3.92 -33.31
N GLU A 133 -8.00 -3.53 -33.21
CA GLU A 133 -6.84 -4.43 -33.17
C GLU A 133 -6.61 -5.07 -31.80
N LEU A 134 -7.40 -4.73 -30.78
CA LEU A 134 -7.40 -5.34 -29.46
C LEU A 134 -8.75 -5.99 -29.12
N SER A 135 -9.72 -5.96 -30.04
CA SER A 135 -11.09 -6.43 -29.82
C SER A 135 -11.20 -7.94 -29.54
N ASP A 136 -10.15 -8.72 -29.88
CA ASP A 136 -10.03 -10.13 -29.52
C ASP A 136 -9.69 -10.34 -28.03
N ILE A 137 -9.19 -9.31 -27.34
CA ILE A 137 -8.94 -9.33 -25.90
C ILE A 137 -10.27 -9.13 -25.16
N ARG A 138 -10.88 -10.25 -24.75
CA ARG A 138 -12.10 -10.29 -23.94
C ARG A 138 -11.84 -9.94 -22.47
N TYR A 139 -11.40 -8.71 -22.20
CA TYR A 139 -11.26 -8.15 -20.85
C TYR A 139 -12.38 -7.12 -20.63
N GLY A 140 -13.17 -7.30 -19.57
CA GLY A 140 -14.42 -6.54 -19.35
C GLY A 140 -14.24 -5.18 -18.70
N GLU A 141 -13.05 -4.90 -18.15
CA GLU A 141 -12.74 -3.65 -17.46
C GLU A 141 -11.76 -2.81 -18.30
N PRO A 142 -11.63 -1.50 -18.05
CA PRO A 142 -10.54 -0.72 -18.63
C PRO A 142 -9.18 -1.29 -18.19
N ALA A 143 -8.27 -1.45 -19.14
CA ALA A 143 -6.86 -1.67 -18.84
C ALA A 143 -6.23 -0.31 -18.48
N TYR A 144 -5.52 -0.27 -17.36
CA TYR A 144 -4.82 0.94 -16.91
C TYR A 144 -3.32 0.83 -17.20
N VAL A 145 -2.78 1.87 -17.83
CA VAL A 145 -1.34 2.07 -18.00
C VAL A 145 -0.89 3.15 -17.03
N LEU A 146 -0.05 2.78 -16.08
CA LEU A 146 0.67 3.73 -15.24
C LEU A 146 1.95 4.12 -15.97
N PHE A 147 2.23 5.41 -16.05
CA PHE A 147 3.39 5.91 -16.76
C PHE A 147 4.09 6.99 -15.93
N SER A 148 5.38 6.79 -15.70
CA SER A 148 6.20 7.69 -14.90
C SER A 148 7.43 8.14 -15.69
N GLY A 149 7.80 9.42 -15.55
CA GLY A 149 9.12 9.94 -15.91
C GLY A 149 9.84 10.34 -14.62
N LEU A 150 11.01 9.74 -14.38
CA LEU A 150 11.68 9.76 -13.08
C LEU A 150 12.90 10.68 -13.10
N ALA A 151 12.85 11.77 -12.32
CA ALA A 151 13.98 12.66 -12.11
C ALA A 151 14.93 12.15 -11.00
N MET A 152 14.44 11.21 -10.19
CA MET A 152 15.21 10.49 -9.17
C MET A 152 14.73 9.04 -9.09
N VAL A 153 15.65 8.13 -8.77
CA VAL A 153 15.35 6.71 -8.54
C VAL A 153 15.99 6.23 -7.25
N TYR A 154 15.36 5.23 -6.63
CA TYR A 154 15.86 4.55 -5.46
C TYR A 154 16.75 3.37 -5.86
N GLU A 155 17.86 3.23 -5.16
CA GLU A 155 18.77 2.10 -5.24
C GLU A 155 18.52 1.21 -4.03
N LEU A 156 17.97 0.02 -4.29
CA LEU A 156 17.59 -0.92 -3.24
C LEU A 156 18.74 -1.84 -2.89
N ASP A 157 18.91 -2.10 -1.60
CA ASP A 157 19.66 -3.24 -1.10
C ASP A 157 18.84 -4.54 -1.25
N GLY A 158 19.44 -5.68 -0.93
CA GLY A 158 18.74 -6.96 -0.94
C GLY A 158 18.71 -7.65 -2.31
N PRO A 159 17.64 -8.42 -2.62
CA PRO A 159 17.55 -9.16 -3.87
C PRO A 159 17.68 -8.25 -5.09
N PRO A 160 18.48 -8.64 -6.11
CA PRO A 160 18.68 -7.81 -7.28
C PRO A 160 17.39 -7.64 -8.07
N LEU A 161 17.16 -6.41 -8.55
CA LEU A 161 16.06 -6.11 -9.47
C LEU A 161 16.30 -6.80 -10.82
N PRO A 162 15.25 -7.29 -11.50
CA PRO A 162 15.38 -7.97 -12.78
C PRO A 162 15.88 -7.02 -13.88
N ASP A 163 16.78 -7.50 -14.73
CA ASP A 163 17.31 -6.72 -15.86
C ASP A 163 16.32 -6.62 -17.04
N GLY A 164 15.29 -7.45 -17.04
CA GLY A 164 14.29 -7.53 -18.11
C GLY A 164 14.83 -8.13 -19.41
N ASP A 165 13.99 -8.18 -20.44
CA ASP A 165 14.29 -8.66 -21.78
C ASP A 165 14.35 -7.49 -22.77
N PRO A 166 15.25 -7.50 -23.77
CA PRO A 166 15.26 -6.48 -24.82
C PRO A 166 14.00 -6.55 -25.69
N VAL A 167 13.47 -5.40 -26.10
CA VAL A 167 12.26 -5.34 -26.96
C VAL A 167 12.61 -4.86 -28.36
N LYS A 168 13.01 -5.80 -29.22
CA LYS A 168 13.45 -5.49 -30.60
C LYS A 168 12.45 -4.69 -31.42
N SER A 169 11.14 -4.90 -31.23
CA SER A 169 10.09 -4.19 -31.98
C SER A 169 10.00 -2.70 -31.66
N LEU A 170 10.62 -2.24 -30.58
CA LEU A 170 10.58 -0.86 -30.09
C LEU A 170 11.96 -0.21 -29.97
N ASP A 171 13.04 -0.92 -30.30
CA ASP A 171 14.40 -0.46 -30.06
C ASP A 171 14.77 0.77 -30.91
N ASP A 172 14.24 0.87 -32.14
CA ASP A 172 14.45 2.04 -33.01
C ASP A 172 13.82 3.32 -32.41
N ASP A 173 12.65 3.19 -31.78
CA ASP A 173 11.91 4.32 -31.18
C ASP A 173 12.40 4.63 -29.75
N PHE A 174 12.86 3.60 -29.04
CA PHE A 174 13.26 3.62 -27.63
C PHE A 174 14.51 2.76 -27.41
N PRO A 175 15.71 3.25 -27.77
CA PRO A 175 16.93 2.47 -27.67
C PRO A 175 17.17 1.90 -26.27
N GLY A 176 17.46 0.59 -26.20
CA GLY A 176 17.75 -0.09 -24.94
C GLY A 176 16.52 -0.37 -24.07
N ILE A 177 15.31 -0.21 -24.61
CA ILE A 177 14.07 -0.52 -23.90
C ILE A 177 14.04 -1.97 -23.40
N ARG A 178 13.60 -2.14 -22.15
CA ARG A 178 13.51 -3.44 -21.46
C ARG A 178 12.07 -3.75 -21.08
N ARG A 179 11.64 -4.97 -21.38
CA ARG A 179 10.40 -5.57 -20.89
C ARG A 179 10.69 -6.33 -19.60
N ILE A 180 9.96 -6.04 -18.55
CA ILE A 180 10.20 -6.57 -17.20
C ILE A 180 8.89 -7.13 -16.66
N LEU A 181 8.90 -8.38 -16.22
CA LEU A 181 7.81 -8.96 -15.41
C LEU A 181 8.22 -8.93 -13.95
N HIS A 182 7.56 -8.07 -13.16
CA HIS A 182 7.89 -7.92 -11.75
C HIS A 182 6.66 -7.52 -10.93
N GLU A 183 6.43 -8.25 -9.83
CA GLU A 183 5.38 -7.97 -8.83
C GLU A 183 3.95 -7.87 -9.41
N SER A 184 3.58 -8.76 -10.32
CA SER A 184 2.29 -8.75 -11.06
C SER A 184 2.09 -7.56 -12.00
N TYR A 185 3.18 -6.95 -12.48
CA TYR A 185 3.15 -5.96 -13.55
C TYR A 185 4.03 -6.42 -14.70
N VAL A 186 3.55 -6.21 -15.91
CA VAL A 186 4.46 -6.04 -17.05
C VAL A 186 4.85 -4.59 -17.13
N ARG A 187 6.15 -4.35 -17.28
CA ARG A 187 6.75 -3.02 -17.29
C ARG A 187 7.63 -2.88 -18.50
N TYR A 188 7.62 -1.70 -19.09
CA TYR A 188 8.52 -1.31 -20.16
C TYR A 188 9.31 -0.10 -19.65
N ALA A 189 10.61 -0.28 -19.45
CA ALA A 189 11.51 0.73 -18.93
C ALA A 189 12.53 1.11 -20.01
N PHE A 190 12.76 2.40 -20.20
CA PHE A 190 13.73 2.94 -21.15
C PHE A 190 14.31 4.26 -20.65
N GLN A 191 15.47 4.64 -21.16
CA GLN A 191 16.07 5.94 -20.91
C GLN A 191 15.94 6.82 -22.15
N ARG A 192 15.57 8.09 -21.94
CA ARG A 192 15.51 9.10 -23.00
C ARG A 192 15.79 10.48 -22.40
N TYR A 193 16.62 11.29 -23.05
CA TYR A 193 17.01 12.62 -22.54
C TYR A 193 17.64 12.60 -21.14
N GLY A 194 18.36 11.51 -20.80
CA GLY A 194 18.91 11.28 -19.46
C GLY A 194 17.89 10.80 -18.41
N VAL A 195 16.60 10.72 -18.75
CA VAL A 195 15.50 10.40 -17.83
C VAL A 195 15.06 8.95 -18.00
N THR A 196 14.78 8.26 -16.88
CA THR A 196 14.14 6.94 -16.91
C THR A 196 12.63 7.09 -17.01
N TYR A 197 12.03 6.43 -18.01
CA TYR A 197 10.59 6.31 -18.16
C TYR A 197 10.16 4.87 -17.95
N VAL A 198 9.02 4.68 -17.28
CA VAL A 198 8.47 3.33 -17.03
C VAL A 198 6.97 3.32 -17.28
N ALA A 199 6.53 2.50 -18.24
CA ALA A 199 5.13 2.14 -18.41
C ALA A 199 4.86 0.82 -17.68
N ALA A 200 3.78 0.73 -16.90
CA ALA A 200 3.44 -0.44 -16.11
C ALA A 200 1.95 -0.77 -16.24
N ILE A 201 1.64 -2.05 -16.49
CA ILE A 201 0.28 -2.57 -16.59
C ILE A 201 0.15 -3.78 -15.67
N TYR A 202 -0.85 -3.75 -14.79
CA TYR A 202 -1.14 -4.91 -13.92
C TYR A 202 -1.59 -6.09 -14.78
N CYS A 203 -0.96 -7.24 -14.59
CA CYS A 203 -1.28 -8.46 -15.32
C CYS A 203 -0.95 -9.69 -14.49
N ARG A 204 -1.43 -10.85 -14.94
CA ARG A 204 -0.96 -12.14 -14.42
C ARG A 204 -0.51 -13.03 -15.56
N ASP A 205 0.59 -13.75 -15.34
CA ASP A 205 1.10 -14.70 -16.32
C ASP A 205 0.28 -16.01 -16.27
N THR A 206 -0.97 -15.91 -16.72
CA THR A 206 -1.97 -16.98 -16.69
C THR A 206 -2.81 -16.94 -17.95
N ARG A 207 -3.63 -17.99 -18.18
CA ARG A 207 -4.60 -18.00 -19.28
C ARG A 207 -5.56 -16.80 -19.17
N PRO A 208 -5.86 -16.09 -20.27
CA PRO A 208 -6.78 -14.96 -20.28
C PRO A 208 -8.14 -15.26 -19.64
N ARG A 209 -8.70 -14.30 -18.89
CA ARG A 209 -10.06 -14.39 -18.34
C ARG A 209 -10.79 -13.05 -18.44
N PRO A 210 -12.13 -13.01 -18.45
CA PRO A 210 -12.91 -11.78 -18.56
C PRO A 210 -12.57 -10.70 -17.52
N LYS A 211 -12.14 -11.10 -16.33
CA LYS A 211 -11.78 -10.20 -15.21
C LYS A 211 -10.29 -10.14 -14.93
N LEU A 212 -9.45 -10.75 -15.77
CA LEU A 212 -8.02 -10.82 -15.55
C LEU A 212 -7.25 -10.74 -16.87
N LEU A 213 -6.50 -9.65 -17.02
CA LEU A 213 -5.61 -9.44 -18.15
C LEU A 213 -4.38 -10.35 -18.03
N SER A 214 -4.08 -11.12 -19.08
CA SER A 214 -2.82 -11.86 -19.13
C SER A 214 -1.66 -10.93 -19.49
N CYS A 215 -0.43 -11.25 -19.07
CA CYS A 215 0.72 -10.40 -19.40
C CYS A 215 0.99 -10.30 -20.91
N LYS A 216 0.71 -11.37 -21.67
CA LYS A 216 0.74 -11.33 -23.15
C LYS A 216 -0.29 -10.36 -23.76
N GLN A 217 -1.47 -10.22 -23.15
CA GLN A 217 -2.46 -9.24 -23.60
C GLN A 217 -2.06 -7.81 -23.20
N ALA A 218 -1.50 -7.66 -22.00
CA ALA A 218 -0.95 -6.39 -21.53
C ALA A 218 0.21 -5.90 -22.42
N ASP A 219 1.07 -6.79 -22.92
CA ASP A 219 2.14 -6.44 -23.88
C ASP A 219 1.61 -5.68 -25.10
N ARG A 220 0.53 -6.17 -25.71
CA ARG A 220 -0.10 -5.51 -26.88
C ARG A 220 -0.63 -4.11 -26.57
N ILE A 221 -1.11 -3.90 -25.34
CA ILE A 221 -1.58 -2.59 -24.88
C ILE A 221 -0.38 -1.68 -24.61
N ALA A 222 0.67 -2.19 -23.97
CA ALA A 222 1.89 -1.44 -23.67
C ALA A 222 2.61 -0.97 -24.95
N GLU A 223 2.80 -1.85 -25.94
CA GLU A 223 3.44 -1.46 -27.21
C GLU A 223 2.63 -0.39 -27.93
N ARG A 224 1.30 -0.51 -27.94
CA ARG A 224 0.40 0.52 -28.50
C ARG A 224 0.53 1.84 -27.76
N PHE A 225 0.63 1.81 -26.43
CA PHE A 225 0.82 3.00 -25.59
C PHE A 225 2.14 3.70 -25.92
N LEU A 226 3.23 2.94 -25.95
CA LEU A 226 4.58 3.46 -26.20
C LEU A 226 4.68 4.12 -27.57
N ARG A 227 4.14 3.49 -28.62
CA ARG A 227 4.12 4.07 -29.98
C ARG A 227 3.29 5.35 -30.10
N ALA A 228 2.37 5.59 -29.19
CA ALA A 228 1.56 6.80 -29.18
C ALA A 228 2.25 7.98 -28.47
N LEU A 229 3.33 7.75 -27.72
CA LEU A 229 3.99 8.77 -26.90
C LEU A 229 4.60 9.89 -27.75
N LYS A 230 4.34 11.13 -27.34
CA LYS A 230 4.94 12.36 -27.87
C LYS A 230 5.36 13.27 -26.72
N LEU A 231 6.34 14.16 -26.98
CA LEU A 231 6.70 15.23 -26.05
C LEU A 231 5.54 16.24 -25.98
N VAL A 232 5.05 16.50 -24.77
CA VAL A 232 3.87 17.35 -24.56
C VAL A 232 4.09 18.52 -23.60
N GLY A 233 5.30 18.63 -23.05
CA GLY A 233 5.70 19.74 -22.19
C GLY A 233 6.63 19.28 -21.07
N GLY A 234 6.56 19.96 -19.93
CA GLY A 234 7.54 19.94 -18.85
C GLY A 234 8.21 21.30 -18.75
N THR A 235 9.10 21.49 -17.79
CA THR A 235 9.79 22.77 -17.63
C THR A 235 11.26 22.54 -17.38
N PRO A 236 12.16 23.06 -18.26
CA PRO A 236 13.58 23.08 -17.99
C PRO A 236 13.86 23.78 -16.67
N THR A 237 14.29 23.00 -15.68
CA THR A 237 14.80 23.51 -14.41
C THR A 237 16.33 23.45 -14.41
N PRO A 238 17.02 24.34 -13.69
CA PRO A 238 18.44 24.19 -13.42
C PRO A 238 18.75 22.80 -12.86
N ALA A 239 20.00 22.35 -13.05
CA ALA A 239 20.46 21.08 -12.49
C ALA A 239 20.13 21.04 -10.99
N ARG A 240 19.49 19.94 -10.56
CA ARG A 240 19.04 19.77 -9.18
C ARG A 240 20.25 19.90 -8.25
N ALA A 241 20.11 20.71 -7.20
CA ALA A 241 21.04 20.63 -6.07
C ALA A 241 21.02 19.21 -5.51
N THR A 242 22.09 18.81 -4.81
CA THR A 242 22.18 17.52 -4.11
C THR A 242 20.88 17.25 -3.36
N ILE A 243 20.26 16.08 -3.57
CA ILE A 243 19.04 15.72 -2.84
C ILE A 243 19.39 15.67 -1.36
N GLU A 244 18.90 16.63 -0.58
CA GLU A 244 19.06 16.59 0.87
C GLU A 244 18.34 15.36 1.40
N PRO A 245 19.06 14.46 2.11
CA PRO A 245 18.43 13.29 2.68
C PRO A 245 17.33 13.71 3.65
N VAL A 246 16.27 12.90 3.73
CA VAL A 246 15.23 13.08 4.74
C VAL A 246 15.90 13.07 6.13
N ALA A 247 15.72 14.10 6.97
CA ALA A 247 16.29 14.03 8.31
C ALA A 247 15.59 12.92 9.12
N LEU A 248 16.39 12.07 9.79
CA LEU A 248 15.94 10.97 10.66
C LEU A 248 15.94 11.38 12.14
N ASP A 249 15.47 12.59 12.43
CA ASP A 249 15.35 13.04 13.82
C ASP A 249 14.33 12.16 14.55
N ARG A 250 14.78 11.42 15.56
CA ARG A 250 13.90 10.65 16.43
C ARG A 250 13.62 11.46 17.69
N PRO A 251 12.41 11.37 18.28
CA PRO A 251 12.16 11.93 19.61
C PRO A 251 13.25 11.52 20.61
N ALA A 252 13.62 12.44 21.49
CA ALA A 252 14.61 12.19 22.54
C ALA A 252 14.09 11.33 23.71
N PRO A 253 12.90 11.59 24.28
CA PRO A 253 12.45 10.85 25.45
C PRO A 253 12.07 9.41 25.07
N PRO A 254 12.48 8.38 25.84
CA PRO A 254 12.04 7.01 25.62
C PRO A 254 10.58 6.84 26.03
N SER A 255 9.83 6.06 25.25
CA SER A 255 8.47 5.63 25.62
C SER A 255 8.53 4.52 26.65
N LYS A 256 7.62 4.57 27.63
CA LYS A 256 7.46 3.49 28.62
C LYS A 256 6.66 2.31 28.08
N ASP A 257 5.82 2.58 27.09
CA ASP A 257 4.85 1.60 26.57
C ASP A 257 5.25 1.09 25.19
N PHE A 258 5.74 1.96 24.30
CA PHE A 258 6.02 1.59 22.92
C PHE A 258 7.32 0.78 22.79
N SER A 259 7.16 -0.49 22.42
CA SER A 259 8.24 -1.39 22.05
C SER A 259 7.93 -2.09 20.74
N TYR A 260 8.97 -2.50 20.02
CA TYR A 260 8.84 -3.15 18.72
C TYR A 260 9.99 -4.15 18.51
N PHE A 261 9.71 -5.28 17.86
CA PHE A 261 10.76 -6.21 17.44
C PHE A 261 11.56 -5.64 16.27
N SER A 262 12.85 -5.99 16.16
CA SER A 262 13.71 -5.62 15.03
C SER A 262 13.07 -5.94 13.65
N PRO A 263 13.33 -5.14 12.61
CA PRO A 263 12.83 -5.40 11.26
C PRO A 263 13.25 -6.78 10.74
N GLY A 264 12.39 -7.41 9.95
CA GLY A 264 12.57 -8.78 9.46
C GLY A 264 12.33 -9.88 10.51
N PHE A 265 12.12 -9.55 11.78
CA PHE A 265 11.84 -10.52 12.83
C PHE A 265 10.37 -10.91 12.90
N LEU A 266 9.95 -11.74 11.94
CA LEU A 266 8.59 -12.27 11.84
C LEU A 266 8.22 -13.18 13.01
N ILE A 267 6.95 -13.54 13.10
CA ILE A 267 6.53 -14.65 13.96
C ILE A 267 7.30 -15.91 13.50
N PRO A 268 7.94 -16.66 14.40
CA PRO A 268 8.74 -17.82 13.98
C PRO A 268 7.94 -18.83 13.14
N GLY A 269 8.51 -19.24 12.02
CA GLY A 269 7.92 -20.21 11.09
C GLY A 269 6.80 -19.66 10.21
N THR A 270 6.58 -18.34 10.15
CA THR A 270 5.54 -17.72 9.31
C THR A 270 6.07 -17.07 8.03
N GLY A 271 7.36 -17.18 7.71
CA GLY A 271 7.87 -16.84 6.39
C GLY A 271 7.36 -17.80 5.31
N LEU A 272 7.56 -17.46 4.03
CA LEU A 272 7.09 -18.27 2.89
C LEU A 272 7.56 -19.74 2.97
N LYS A 273 8.77 -19.96 3.47
CA LYS A 273 9.25 -21.27 3.91
C LYS A 273 9.65 -21.17 5.38
N LYS A 274 9.66 -22.31 6.08
CA LYS A 274 9.86 -22.36 7.54
C LYS A 274 11.22 -21.80 7.96
N GLU A 275 12.24 -22.00 7.14
CA GLU A 275 13.61 -21.54 7.30
C GLU A 275 13.85 -20.09 6.87
N LEU A 276 12.91 -19.49 6.14
CA LEU A 276 13.00 -18.10 5.70
C LEU A 276 12.38 -17.18 6.75
N GLY A 277 13.14 -16.18 7.16
CA GLY A 277 12.65 -15.06 7.96
C GLY A 277 12.01 -13.97 7.11
N GLY A 278 11.82 -12.79 7.70
CA GLY A 278 11.47 -11.58 6.98
C GLY A 278 12.69 -10.96 6.29
N TYR A 279 12.48 -9.77 5.73
CA TYR A 279 13.56 -8.97 5.15
C TYR A 279 14.06 -7.97 6.19
N LEU A 280 15.34 -8.07 6.57
CA LEU A 280 15.99 -7.12 7.46
C LEU A 280 16.18 -5.80 6.70
N ASP A 281 15.37 -4.81 7.03
CA ASP A 281 15.39 -3.50 6.41
C ASP A 281 15.30 -2.41 7.47
N THR A 282 16.41 -1.71 7.70
CA THR A 282 16.50 -0.58 8.64
C THR A 282 16.16 0.75 7.98
N THR A 283 15.81 0.75 6.69
CA THR A 283 15.66 1.96 5.88
C THR A 283 14.37 2.70 6.20
N VAL A 284 14.48 4.01 6.42
CA VAL A 284 13.35 4.93 6.51
C VAL A 284 13.22 5.65 5.17
N TYR A 285 12.33 5.16 4.31
CA TYR A 285 12.25 5.60 2.91
C TYR A 285 11.63 7.01 2.73
N ALA A 286 10.85 7.46 3.71
CA ALA A 286 10.26 8.80 3.73
C ALA A 286 9.86 9.20 5.17
N ARG A 287 9.77 10.51 5.41
CA ARG A 287 9.16 11.06 6.62
C ARG A 287 7.64 11.06 6.45
N LEU A 288 6.99 10.07 7.03
CA LEU A 288 5.55 9.92 6.95
C LEU A 288 4.86 10.53 8.18
N ARG A 289 3.68 11.12 7.97
CA ARG A 289 2.64 11.13 9.01
C ARG A 289 2.16 9.70 9.19
N PHE A 290 2.12 9.20 10.43
CA PHE A 290 1.60 7.85 10.69
C PHE A 290 0.18 7.71 10.11
N PRO A 291 -0.20 6.59 9.46
CA PRO A 291 -1.45 6.52 8.68
C PRO A 291 -2.71 6.41 9.55
N MET A 292 -2.58 6.19 10.86
CA MET A 292 -3.69 6.22 11.81
C MET A 292 -3.80 7.61 12.44
N LYS A 293 -5.04 8.10 12.61
CA LYS A 293 -5.27 9.46 13.11
C LYS A 293 -4.78 9.62 14.55
N THR A 294 -4.99 8.64 15.41
CA THR A 294 -4.75 8.70 16.85
C THR A 294 -4.09 7.42 17.37
N ALA A 295 -3.07 7.59 18.21
CA ALA A 295 -2.45 6.52 19.00
C ALA A 295 -3.31 6.16 20.25
N PRO A 296 -3.11 4.98 20.88
CA PRO A 296 -2.15 3.95 20.50
C PRO A 296 -2.56 3.16 19.25
N ASP A 297 -1.64 2.45 18.63
CA ASP A 297 -1.88 1.55 17.49
C ASP A 297 -1.04 0.27 17.62
N PHE A 298 -1.39 -0.79 16.88
CA PHE A 298 -0.75 -2.11 17.02
C PHE A 298 -0.43 -2.74 15.66
N VAL A 299 0.86 -2.76 15.32
CA VAL A 299 1.36 -3.44 14.11
C VAL A 299 1.63 -4.91 14.42
N ASN A 300 0.80 -5.80 13.85
CA ASN A 300 0.97 -7.24 14.00
C ASN A 300 0.16 -8.03 12.96
N SER A 301 0.56 -9.28 12.70
CA SER A 301 -0.03 -10.16 11.68
C SER A 301 -1.56 -10.23 11.70
N GLN A 302 -2.20 -10.13 10.54
CA GLN A 302 -3.61 -10.54 10.38
C GLN A 302 -3.79 -12.07 10.44
N SER A 303 -2.92 -12.83 9.79
CA SER A 303 -3.12 -14.27 9.59
C SER A 303 -2.67 -15.14 10.76
N PHE A 304 -1.53 -14.81 11.39
CA PHE A 304 -0.85 -15.68 12.36
C PHE A 304 -1.03 -15.22 13.82
N ASN A 305 -2.04 -14.40 14.08
CA ASN A 305 -2.48 -13.96 15.40
C ASN A 305 -3.92 -14.41 15.71
N ASN A 306 -4.46 -13.96 16.85
CA ASN A 306 -5.79 -14.36 17.32
C ASN A 306 -6.87 -14.03 16.28
N TRP A 307 -7.86 -14.90 16.16
CA TRP A 307 -8.88 -14.91 15.11
C TRP A 307 -8.36 -15.16 13.66
N GLY A 308 -7.07 -14.94 13.40
CA GLY A 308 -6.43 -15.08 12.09
C GLY A 308 -6.65 -16.43 11.39
N ASP A 309 -6.54 -16.42 10.07
CA ASP A 309 -6.82 -17.57 9.19
C ASP A 309 -5.63 -18.51 8.98
N CYS A 310 -4.47 -18.21 9.56
CA CYS A 310 -3.20 -18.90 9.34
C CYS A 310 -2.79 -18.93 7.85
N ASP A 311 -3.24 -17.96 7.04
CA ASP A 311 -3.09 -17.91 5.57
C ASP A 311 -3.42 -19.26 4.90
N PHE A 312 -4.46 -19.93 5.38
CA PHE A 312 -4.92 -21.23 4.86
C PHE A 312 -3.88 -22.37 4.89
N THR A 313 -2.74 -22.18 5.57
CA THR A 313 -1.73 -23.24 5.83
C THR A 313 -2.24 -24.32 6.79
N GLY A 314 -3.35 -24.03 7.48
CA GLY A 314 -4.11 -24.96 8.28
C GLY A 314 -4.08 -24.62 9.77
N LYS A 315 -5.16 -25.00 10.46
CA LYS A 315 -5.35 -24.83 11.90
C LYS A 315 -5.36 -26.18 12.61
N SER A 316 -4.97 -26.23 13.88
CA SER A 316 -5.08 -27.44 14.72
C SER A 316 -6.52 -27.87 14.95
N ARG A 317 -7.47 -26.93 14.88
CA ARG A 317 -8.91 -27.19 14.90
C ARG A 317 -9.56 -26.76 13.59
N ARG A 318 -10.36 -27.63 12.99
CA ARG A 318 -11.09 -27.35 11.74
C ARG A 318 -12.26 -26.37 11.95
N TYR A 319 -12.96 -26.48 13.08
CA TYR A 319 -14.11 -25.65 13.41
C TYR A 319 -13.82 -24.90 14.70
N LEU A 320 -13.88 -23.57 14.63
CA LEU A 320 -13.78 -22.69 15.79
C LEU A 320 -15.21 -22.28 16.15
N ARG A 321 -15.66 -22.58 17.38
CA ARG A 321 -17.04 -22.37 17.81
C ARG A 321 -17.07 -21.49 19.05
N GLY A 322 -17.49 -20.25 18.88
CA GLY A 322 -17.61 -19.31 19.98
C GLY A 322 -16.28 -18.64 20.34
N LYS A 323 -16.42 -17.43 20.89
CA LYS A 323 -15.32 -16.58 21.33
C LYS A 323 -14.39 -17.32 22.30
N GLY A 324 -13.09 -17.11 22.16
CA GLY A 324 -12.08 -17.65 23.06
C GLY A 324 -11.70 -19.11 22.81
N THR A 325 -12.28 -19.76 21.80
CA THR A 325 -11.89 -21.13 21.42
C THR A 325 -10.39 -21.20 21.14
N PRO A 326 -9.60 -22.04 21.85
CA PRO A 326 -8.17 -22.16 21.60
C PRO A 326 -7.90 -22.92 20.30
N TYR A 327 -6.90 -22.48 19.55
CA TYR A 327 -6.37 -23.16 18.36
C TYR A 327 -4.90 -22.79 18.17
N SER A 328 -4.30 -23.30 17.09
CA SER A 328 -2.96 -22.93 16.66
C SER A 328 -2.83 -23.05 15.15
N CYS A 329 -1.91 -22.30 14.56
CA CYS A 329 -1.53 -22.46 13.15
C CYS A 329 -0.61 -23.68 13.01
N LYS A 330 -0.82 -24.51 11.98
CA LYS A 330 -0.01 -25.72 11.76
C LYS A 330 1.45 -25.42 11.45
N VAL A 331 1.75 -24.24 10.89
CA VAL A 331 3.10 -23.84 10.50
C VAL A 331 4.08 -23.74 11.67
N ASN A 332 3.60 -23.37 12.87
CA ASN A 332 4.46 -23.15 14.03
C ASN A 332 3.86 -23.61 15.37
N GLY A 333 2.61 -24.08 15.40
CA GLY A 333 1.97 -24.56 16.61
C GLY A 333 1.66 -23.47 17.65
N ARG A 334 1.84 -22.18 17.32
CA ARG A 334 1.64 -21.06 18.25
C ARG A 334 0.21 -21.08 18.82
N PRO A 335 0.03 -21.07 20.16
CA PRO A 335 -1.29 -20.98 20.78
C PRO A 335 -1.98 -19.66 20.43
N LEU A 336 -3.22 -19.73 19.99
CA LEU A 336 -4.08 -18.62 19.60
C LEU A 336 -5.48 -18.85 20.14
N VAL A 337 -6.27 -17.78 20.22
CA VAL A 337 -7.70 -17.86 20.57
C VAL A 337 -8.58 -17.25 19.49
N PHE A 338 -9.78 -17.79 19.31
CA PHE A 338 -10.77 -17.26 18.39
C PHE A 338 -11.47 -16.03 19.00
N ASP A 339 -10.72 -14.94 19.10
CA ASP A 339 -11.16 -13.66 19.67
C ASP A 339 -10.26 -12.54 19.11
N GLU A 340 -10.84 -11.71 18.26
CA GLU A 340 -10.12 -10.62 17.58
C GLU A 340 -9.62 -9.54 18.55
N SER A 341 -10.30 -9.36 19.69
CA SER A 341 -9.97 -8.32 20.68
C SER A 341 -8.63 -8.54 21.40
N LYS A 342 -8.00 -9.71 21.22
CA LYS A 342 -6.73 -10.09 21.86
C LYS A 342 -5.48 -9.65 21.12
N ASN A 343 -5.61 -8.82 20.08
CA ASN A 343 -4.51 -8.40 19.21
C ASN A 343 -4.01 -6.97 19.47
N TYR A 344 -4.38 -6.35 20.60
CA TYR A 344 -4.12 -4.93 20.91
C TYR A 344 -3.08 -4.84 22.04
N THR A 345 -1.84 -5.20 21.71
CA THR A 345 -0.70 -5.24 22.64
C THR A 345 0.61 -4.93 21.93
N TYR A 346 1.53 -4.31 22.65
CA TYR A 346 2.94 -4.28 22.31
C TYR A 346 3.64 -5.60 22.69
N PRO A 347 4.88 -5.82 22.27
CA PRO A 347 5.60 -5.08 21.21
C PRO A 347 4.99 -5.26 19.81
N TRP A 348 5.17 -4.26 18.95
CA TRP A 348 4.91 -4.39 17.52
C TRP A 348 5.80 -5.46 16.90
N ARG A 349 5.30 -6.08 15.83
CA ARG A 349 6.06 -7.06 15.07
C ARG A 349 5.86 -6.86 13.57
N ASP A 350 6.99 -6.79 12.89
CA ASP A 350 7.06 -6.81 11.44
C ASP A 350 6.30 -8.02 10.87
N ASN A 351 5.39 -7.76 9.94
CA ASN A 351 4.67 -8.78 9.20
C ASN A 351 4.84 -8.67 7.67
N PHE A 352 5.78 -7.86 7.17
CA PHE A 352 6.20 -7.86 5.78
C PHE A 352 6.93 -9.18 5.46
N CYS A 353 6.71 -9.75 4.28
CA CYS A 353 7.20 -11.09 3.91
C CYS A 353 6.65 -12.28 4.71
N GLU A 354 5.67 -12.08 5.59
CA GLU A 354 4.89 -13.22 6.09
C GLU A 354 4.28 -14.02 4.95
N HIS A 355 4.11 -15.33 5.15
CA HIS A 355 3.61 -16.25 4.16
C HIS A 355 2.29 -15.74 3.59
N ARG A 356 2.36 -15.35 2.31
CA ARG A 356 1.26 -15.02 1.40
C ARG A 356 1.73 -15.36 0.00
N ARG A 357 0.78 -15.58 -0.90
CA ARG A 357 1.05 -15.83 -2.33
C ARG A 357 0.92 -14.56 -3.16
N TYR A 358 1.59 -13.49 -2.72
CA TYR A 358 1.72 -12.24 -3.46
C TYR A 358 3.18 -12.03 -3.82
N PHE A 359 3.46 -11.68 -5.07
CA PHE A 359 4.82 -11.36 -5.50
C PHE A 359 5.33 -10.08 -4.83
N VAL A 360 6.49 -10.17 -4.18
CA VAL A 360 7.19 -9.10 -3.48
C VAL A 360 8.68 -9.32 -3.66
N GLY A 361 9.31 -8.54 -4.54
CA GLY A 361 10.68 -8.80 -4.99
C GLY A 361 11.72 -8.74 -3.86
N GLN A 362 11.46 -7.91 -2.86
CA GLN A 362 12.34 -7.73 -1.70
C GLN A 362 12.25 -8.86 -0.66
N CYS A 363 11.24 -9.73 -0.74
CA CYS A 363 11.14 -10.84 0.19
C CYS A 363 12.14 -11.94 -0.15
N PRO A 364 12.80 -12.59 0.85
CA PRO A 364 13.73 -13.68 0.60
C PRO A 364 13.14 -14.84 -0.23
N GLY A 365 11.83 -15.06 -0.13
CA GLY A 365 11.11 -16.07 -0.91
C GLY A 365 10.54 -15.58 -2.26
N GLY A 366 10.69 -14.30 -2.62
CA GLY A 366 10.07 -13.66 -3.78
C GLY A 366 8.55 -13.47 -3.69
N GLU A 367 7.91 -14.09 -2.71
CA GLU A 367 6.52 -13.91 -2.34
C GLU A 367 6.39 -13.64 -0.84
N GLY A 368 5.35 -12.91 -0.47
CA GLY A 368 5.01 -12.68 0.91
C GLY A 368 3.98 -11.57 1.09
N HIS A 369 3.73 -11.21 2.33
CA HIS A 369 2.87 -10.10 2.69
C HIS A 369 3.52 -8.77 2.24
N GLN A 370 2.74 -7.96 1.50
CA GLN A 370 3.22 -6.77 0.79
C GLN A 370 3.45 -5.53 1.66
N GLY A 371 3.03 -5.56 2.93
CA GLY A 371 3.03 -4.38 3.79
C GLY A 371 2.90 -4.75 5.26
N GLN A 372 2.26 -3.86 6.02
CA GLN A 372 2.01 -4.01 7.44
C GLN A 372 0.51 -3.96 7.74
N ASP A 373 0.05 -4.88 8.57
CA ASP A 373 -1.28 -4.82 9.16
C ASP A 373 -1.24 -4.00 10.47
N ILE A 374 -1.99 -2.91 10.51
CA ILE A 374 -2.05 -1.93 11.61
C ILE A 374 -3.45 -1.95 12.23
N ARG A 375 -3.54 -2.28 13.52
CA ARG A 375 -4.78 -2.20 14.29
C ARG A 375 -4.88 -0.85 15.02
N PRO A 376 -6.09 -0.30 15.14
CA PRO A 376 -6.30 0.97 15.83
C PRO A 376 -6.18 0.84 17.36
N SER A 377 -6.42 1.95 18.05
CA SER A 377 -6.34 2.05 19.52
C SER A 377 -7.14 1.01 20.31
N ASN A 378 -8.28 0.55 19.81
CA ASN A 378 -9.09 -0.44 20.50
C ASN A 378 -9.94 -1.29 19.55
N CYS A 379 -10.43 -2.40 20.09
CA CYS A 379 -11.49 -3.20 19.49
C CYS A 379 -12.83 -2.81 20.12
N THR A 380 -13.71 -2.12 19.38
CA THR A 380 -15.10 -1.96 19.81
C THR A 380 -15.89 -3.23 19.45
N MET A 381 -16.51 -3.86 20.43
CA MET A 381 -17.34 -5.05 20.27
C MET A 381 -18.81 -4.72 20.50
N PHE A 382 -19.68 -5.35 19.71
CA PHE A 382 -21.13 -5.15 19.85
C PHE A 382 -21.65 -5.57 21.23
N ASN A 383 -21.18 -6.71 21.75
CA ASN A 383 -21.45 -7.19 23.10
C ASN A 383 -20.28 -8.04 23.62
N GLU A 384 -20.33 -8.47 24.88
CA GLU A 384 -19.26 -9.27 25.50
C GLU A 384 -18.97 -10.60 24.78
N GLY A 385 -20.01 -11.21 24.19
CA GLY A 385 -19.93 -12.48 23.47
C GLY A 385 -19.39 -12.38 22.04
N ALA A 386 -19.25 -11.17 21.49
CA ALA A 386 -18.74 -10.97 20.15
C ALA A 386 -17.26 -11.33 20.06
N ASP A 387 -16.89 -12.10 19.04
CA ASP A 387 -15.53 -12.54 18.73
C ASP A 387 -14.81 -11.59 17.76
N ARG A 388 -15.49 -10.54 17.29
CA ARG A 388 -15.03 -9.60 16.28
C ARG A 388 -15.21 -8.14 16.68
N CYS A 389 -14.32 -7.29 16.18
CA CYS A 389 -14.45 -5.84 16.29
C CYS A 389 -15.47 -5.31 15.26
N LYS A 390 -16.22 -4.27 15.65
CA LYS A 390 -17.05 -3.49 14.73
C LYS A 390 -16.14 -2.69 13.79
N PRO A 391 -16.37 -2.73 12.47
CA PRO A 391 -15.59 -1.94 11.53
C PRO A 391 -15.94 -0.45 11.60
N TYR A 392 -15.12 0.39 10.97
CA TYR A 392 -15.35 1.82 10.72
C TYR A 392 -15.42 2.72 11.96
N GLN A 393 -14.79 2.31 13.06
CA GLN A 393 -14.76 3.07 14.32
C GLN A 393 -13.62 4.10 14.39
N HIS A 394 -12.58 3.95 13.55
CA HIS A 394 -11.34 4.73 13.62
C HIS A 394 -10.98 5.31 12.26
N ASP A 395 -10.46 6.53 12.26
CA ASP A 395 -10.10 7.28 11.05
C ASP A 395 -8.68 6.92 10.57
N ILE A 396 -8.53 6.88 9.25
CA ILE A 396 -7.25 6.76 8.53
C ILE A 396 -6.95 8.12 7.91
N VAL A 397 -5.70 8.54 7.99
CA VAL A 397 -5.22 9.80 7.43
C VAL A 397 -4.17 9.60 6.33
N ALA A 398 -4.07 10.55 5.42
CA ALA A 398 -3.01 10.58 4.43
C ALA A 398 -1.65 10.70 5.12
N ALA A 399 -0.74 9.78 4.81
CA ALA A 399 0.59 9.71 5.38
C ALA A 399 1.54 10.81 4.88
N HIS A 400 1.16 11.53 3.82
CA HIS A 400 1.94 12.63 3.25
C HIS A 400 1.03 13.48 2.34
N ASP A 401 1.48 14.68 1.99
CA ASP A 401 0.93 15.43 0.86
C ASP A 401 1.07 14.63 -0.43
N GLY A 402 0.04 14.58 -1.26
CA GLY A 402 0.10 13.85 -2.52
C GLY A 402 -1.20 13.81 -3.30
N VAL A 403 -1.23 12.94 -4.32
CA VAL A 403 -2.39 12.76 -5.20
C VAL A 403 -2.87 11.31 -5.13
N ILE A 404 -4.19 11.15 -4.98
CA ILE A 404 -4.83 9.84 -4.92
C ILE A 404 -4.94 9.25 -6.33
N LEU A 405 -4.61 7.97 -6.47
CA LEU A 405 -4.96 7.12 -7.61
C LEU A 405 -5.89 6.02 -7.12
N ARG A 406 -7.15 6.06 -7.55
CA ARG A 406 -8.18 5.07 -7.23
C ARG A 406 -9.37 5.20 -8.18
N ALA A 407 -9.71 4.11 -8.88
CA ALA A 407 -10.99 4.05 -9.59
C ALA A 407 -12.14 3.69 -8.63
N HIS A 408 -13.37 4.07 -8.99
CA HIS A 408 -14.56 3.74 -8.21
C HIS A 408 -14.64 2.24 -7.88
N LYS A 409 -15.16 1.93 -6.69
CA LYS A 409 -15.30 0.56 -6.13
C LYS A 409 -13.99 -0.19 -5.89
N GLN A 410 -12.83 0.36 -6.23
CA GLN A 410 -11.56 -0.26 -5.86
C GLN A 410 -11.34 -0.14 -4.35
N GLU A 411 -10.78 -1.19 -3.76
CA GLU A 411 -10.43 -1.21 -2.33
C GLU A 411 -9.11 -0.48 -2.07
N ALA A 412 -8.16 -0.59 -3.01
CA ALA A 412 -6.86 0.05 -2.92
C ALA A 412 -6.97 1.57 -3.13
N VAL A 413 -6.51 2.32 -2.14
CA VAL A 413 -6.20 3.75 -2.29
C VAL A 413 -4.69 3.87 -2.43
N TYR A 414 -4.20 4.29 -3.58
CA TYR A 414 -2.80 4.67 -3.73
C TYR A 414 -2.65 6.17 -3.52
N LEU A 415 -1.68 6.59 -2.72
CA LEU A 415 -1.25 7.98 -2.57
C LEU A 415 0.15 8.12 -3.16
N PHE A 416 0.28 8.94 -4.20
CA PHE A 416 1.55 9.24 -4.83
C PHE A 416 2.20 10.48 -4.21
N ILE A 417 3.45 10.31 -3.79
CA ILE A 417 4.26 11.29 -3.10
C ILE A 417 5.39 11.70 -4.05
N ASN A 418 5.46 12.98 -4.35
CA ASN A 418 6.41 13.54 -5.31
C ASN A 418 6.95 14.88 -4.76
N THR A 419 8.09 14.81 -4.07
CA THR A 419 8.75 15.93 -3.40
C THR A 419 10.22 16.03 -3.86
N PRO A 420 10.98 17.05 -3.43
CA PRO A 420 12.42 17.13 -3.70
C PRO A 420 13.27 16.00 -3.13
N ASN A 421 12.76 15.12 -2.28
CA ASN A 421 13.54 14.01 -1.72
C ASN A 421 12.77 12.69 -1.61
N THR A 422 11.52 12.64 -2.10
CA THR A 422 10.68 11.45 -2.04
C THR A 422 9.93 11.26 -3.35
N HIS A 423 10.11 10.10 -3.98
CA HIS A 423 9.29 9.64 -5.12
C HIS A 423 8.79 8.23 -4.87
N MET A 424 7.62 8.15 -4.27
CA MET A 424 7.09 6.87 -3.81
C MET A 424 5.57 6.87 -3.88
N ARG A 425 4.99 5.69 -3.68
CA ARG A 425 3.56 5.56 -3.42
C ARG A 425 3.33 4.68 -2.21
N VAL A 426 2.32 5.03 -1.44
CA VAL A 426 1.79 4.18 -0.36
C VAL A 426 0.41 3.67 -0.75
N ARG A 427 0.03 2.50 -0.27
CA ARG A 427 -1.31 1.95 -0.48
C ARG A 427 -2.00 1.67 0.84
N TYR A 428 -3.27 2.07 0.91
CA TYR A 428 -4.19 1.76 2.00
C TYR A 428 -5.23 0.76 1.50
N MET A 429 -5.48 -0.28 2.29
CA MET A 429 -6.39 -1.38 1.96
C MET A 429 -7.38 -1.64 3.11
N HIS A 430 -8.40 -2.46 2.84
CA HIS A 430 -9.42 -2.94 3.78
C HIS A 430 -10.43 -1.90 4.29
N MET A 431 -10.36 -0.68 3.79
CA MET A 431 -11.43 0.32 3.90
C MET A 431 -12.64 -0.06 3.04
N ASN A 432 -13.81 0.52 3.31
CA ASN A 432 -15.01 0.25 2.53
C ASN A 432 -15.02 1.05 1.19
N PRO A 433 -15.05 0.39 0.01
CA PRO A 433 -15.01 1.09 -1.27
C PRO A 433 -16.21 2.01 -1.55
N HIS A 434 -17.39 1.70 -1.00
CA HIS A 434 -18.59 2.52 -1.17
C HIS A 434 -18.52 3.81 -0.35
N GLN A 435 -17.98 3.74 0.87
CA GLN A 435 -17.71 4.93 1.68
C GLN A 435 -16.65 5.80 1.01
N LEU A 436 -15.55 5.20 0.55
CA LEU A 436 -14.51 5.93 -0.18
C LEU A 436 -15.04 6.63 -1.43
N ASP A 437 -15.96 5.99 -2.18
CA ASP A 437 -16.63 6.61 -3.32
C ASP A 437 -17.51 7.79 -2.88
N GLY A 438 -18.27 7.64 -1.79
CA GLY A 438 -19.11 8.71 -1.21
C GLY A 438 -18.30 9.90 -0.68
N ASP A 439 -17.09 9.65 -0.16
CA ASP A 439 -16.18 10.65 0.37
C ASP A 439 -15.29 11.30 -0.71
N GLY A 440 -15.49 10.92 -1.98
CA GLY A 440 -14.73 11.46 -3.12
C GLY A 440 -13.26 11.06 -3.12
N ILE A 441 -12.89 9.94 -2.49
CA ILE A 441 -11.52 9.41 -2.49
C ILE A 441 -11.27 8.67 -3.80
N VAL A 442 -11.06 9.44 -4.87
CA VAL A 442 -10.89 8.94 -6.25
C VAL A 442 -9.69 9.60 -6.92
N SER A 443 -9.28 9.03 -8.06
CA SER A 443 -8.16 9.51 -8.88
C SER A 443 -8.18 11.02 -9.10
N GLY A 444 -7.05 11.68 -8.86
CA GLY A 444 -6.88 13.13 -9.05
C GLY A 444 -7.16 13.97 -7.81
N LYS A 445 -7.72 13.39 -6.73
CA LYS A 445 -7.89 14.12 -5.46
C LYS A 445 -6.51 14.40 -4.84
N HIS A 446 -6.21 15.69 -4.62
CA HIS A 446 -5.08 16.11 -3.79
C HIS A 446 -5.46 15.99 -2.32
N VAL A 447 -4.51 15.56 -1.50
CA VAL A 447 -4.67 15.47 -0.04
C VAL A 447 -3.44 16.01 0.66
N ALA A 448 -3.64 16.57 1.85
CA ALA A 448 -2.55 16.97 2.74
C ALA A 448 -2.24 15.88 3.77
N ALA A 449 -1.00 15.83 4.26
CA ALA A 449 -0.61 14.95 5.35
C ALA A 449 -1.53 15.17 6.58
N GLY A 450 -2.09 14.10 7.12
CA GLY A 450 -3.05 14.16 8.24
C GLY A 450 -4.51 14.38 7.83
N GLU A 451 -4.81 14.66 6.56
CA GLU A 451 -6.20 14.70 6.07
C GLU A 451 -6.86 13.32 6.20
N THR A 452 -8.10 13.26 6.68
CA THR A 452 -8.83 11.99 6.79
C THR A 452 -9.22 11.49 5.40
N ILE A 453 -8.78 10.27 5.04
CA ILE A 453 -9.00 9.65 3.72
C ILE A 453 -9.81 8.36 3.77
N GLY A 454 -10.30 7.99 4.95
CA GLY A 454 -11.17 6.85 5.13
C GLY A 454 -11.21 6.38 6.58
N LYS A 455 -11.72 5.16 6.78
CA LYS A 455 -11.86 4.55 8.09
C LYS A 455 -11.34 3.13 8.06
N VAL A 456 -10.70 2.72 9.17
CA VAL A 456 -10.27 1.33 9.36
C VAL A 456 -11.47 0.42 9.15
N GLY A 457 -11.28 -0.64 8.37
CA GLY A 457 -12.36 -1.54 8.00
C GLY A 457 -11.96 -2.99 8.18
N ASN A 458 -12.79 -3.86 7.62
CA ASN A 458 -12.54 -5.30 7.54
C ASN A 458 -12.96 -5.85 6.17
N TYR A 459 -12.98 -4.96 5.17
CA TYR A 459 -13.37 -5.29 3.81
C TYR A 459 -12.25 -6.07 3.14
N ASN A 460 -12.57 -7.17 2.48
CA ASN A 460 -11.64 -7.86 1.58
C ASN A 460 -12.50 -8.58 0.53
N LYS A 461 -12.64 -7.96 -0.64
CA LYS A 461 -13.63 -8.30 -1.70
C LYS A 461 -15.11 -8.21 -1.28
N LYS A 462 -15.40 -8.23 0.02
CA LYS A 462 -16.70 -8.08 0.67
C LYS A 462 -16.49 -7.63 2.12
N GLU A 463 -17.54 -7.09 2.72
CA GLU A 463 -17.61 -6.83 4.16
C GLU A 463 -17.24 -8.04 4.99
N ARG A 464 -16.54 -7.82 6.11
CA ARG A 464 -16.10 -8.87 7.05
C ARG A 464 -15.20 -9.94 6.41
N GLY A 465 -14.57 -9.62 5.28
CA GLY A 465 -13.69 -10.53 4.53
C GLY A 465 -12.31 -10.73 5.15
N THR A 466 -11.87 -9.83 6.03
CA THR A 466 -10.62 -9.94 6.80
C THR A 466 -10.83 -9.45 8.24
N THR A 467 -9.79 -9.36 9.08
CA THR A 467 -9.88 -8.73 10.42
C THR A 467 -10.08 -7.22 10.36
N TYR A 468 -10.32 -6.59 11.50
CA TYR A 468 -10.41 -5.15 11.67
C TYR A 468 -9.02 -4.53 11.78
N HIS A 469 -8.51 -4.03 10.66
CA HIS A 469 -7.19 -3.41 10.56
C HIS A 469 -7.07 -2.60 9.27
N LEU A 470 -6.05 -1.75 9.22
CA LEU A 470 -5.54 -1.14 7.99
C LEU A 470 -4.40 -2.02 7.46
N HIS A 471 -4.42 -2.38 6.19
CA HIS A 471 -3.22 -2.88 5.53
C HIS A 471 -2.55 -1.73 4.78
N PHE A 472 -1.28 -1.48 5.10
CA PHE A 472 -0.48 -0.37 4.59
C PHE A 472 0.81 -0.88 3.95
N ASP A 473 1.04 -0.57 2.67
CA ASP A 473 2.28 -0.92 1.97
C ASP A 473 2.94 0.30 1.30
N MET A 474 4.24 0.14 1.00
CA MET A 474 5.09 1.17 0.41
C MET A 474 5.77 0.64 -0.85
N GLN A 475 5.87 1.50 -1.85
CA GLN A 475 6.65 1.23 -3.05
C GLN A 475 7.44 2.45 -3.49
N VAL A 476 8.69 2.26 -3.87
CA VAL A 476 9.58 3.34 -4.32
C VAL A 476 9.89 3.25 -5.80
N ALA A 477 10.09 4.39 -6.45
CA ALA A 477 10.41 4.45 -7.88
C ALA A 477 11.87 4.04 -8.14
N THR A 478 12.07 2.93 -8.82
CA THR A 478 13.41 2.42 -9.20
C THR A 478 13.59 2.48 -10.73
N ARG A 479 14.76 2.08 -11.24
CA ARG A 479 15.01 1.92 -12.69
C ARG A 479 14.03 0.98 -13.41
N VAL A 480 13.37 0.08 -12.67
CA VAL A 480 12.36 -0.87 -13.20
C VAL A 480 10.92 -0.47 -12.83
N GLY A 481 10.71 0.75 -12.34
CA GLY A 481 9.41 1.25 -11.85
C GLY A 481 9.21 1.08 -10.35
N PHE A 482 7.97 1.21 -9.89
CA PHE A 482 7.63 1.09 -8.46
C PHE A 482 7.86 -0.34 -7.94
N VAL A 483 8.65 -0.50 -6.89
CA VAL A 483 8.98 -1.81 -6.26
C VAL A 483 8.57 -1.77 -4.80
N PHE A 484 7.97 -2.86 -4.29
CA PHE A 484 7.62 -2.96 -2.87
C PHE A 484 8.86 -2.93 -1.98
N VAL A 485 8.77 -2.18 -0.89
CA VAL A 485 9.79 -2.10 0.17
C VAL A 485 9.15 -2.31 1.53
N ASN A 486 9.93 -2.68 2.55
CA ASN A 486 9.38 -2.92 3.87
C ASN A 486 9.00 -1.59 4.54
N PRO A 487 7.71 -1.31 4.82
CA PRO A 487 7.32 -0.04 5.41
C PRO A 487 7.59 0.02 6.93
N TYR A 488 7.99 -1.09 7.56
CA TYR A 488 8.00 -1.24 9.02
C TYR A 488 8.80 -0.16 9.75
N MET A 489 10.05 0.08 9.36
CA MET A 489 10.88 1.10 10.03
C MET A 489 10.43 2.53 9.71
N SER A 490 9.85 2.77 8.53
CA SER A 490 9.22 4.05 8.23
C SER A 490 7.98 4.30 9.09
N LEU A 491 7.21 3.25 9.42
CA LEU A 491 6.07 3.30 10.33
C LEU A 491 6.49 3.46 11.79
N VAL A 492 7.55 2.80 12.24
CA VAL A 492 8.13 3.00 13.58
C VAL A 492 8.52 4.47 13.75
N ALA A 493 9.32 5.02 12.83
CA ALA A 493 9.73 6.43 12.88
C ALA A 493 8.51 7.38 12.90
N ALA A 494 7.53 7.16 12.01
CA ALA A 494 6.31 7.96 11.96
C ALA A 494 5.47 7.88 13.26
N TYR A 495 5.43 6.71 13.90
CA TYR A 495 4.70 6.51 15.14
C TYR A 495 5.41 7.16 16.33
N GLU A 496 6.74 7.08 16.40
CA GLU A 496 7.53 7.82 17.41
C GLU A 496 7.23 9.31 17.36
N HIS A 497 7.20 9.91 16.17
CA HIS A 497 6.79 11.30 16.00
C HIS A 497 5.35 11.57 16.40
N LEU A 498 4.42 10.65 16.12
CA LEU A 498 3.01 10.79 16.51
C LEU A 498 2.86 10.84 18.04
N ILE A 499 3.58 10.00 18.77
CA ILE A 499 3.50 9.92 20.25
C ILE A 499 4.48 10.87 20.95
N GLY A 500 5.42 11.47 20.23
CA GLY A 500 6.46 12.35 20.79
C GLY A 500 7.53 11.62 21.62
N GLU A 501 7.63 10.30 21.50
CA GLU A 501 8.49 9.43 22.30
C GLU A 501 9.16 8.37 21.44
N ARG A 502 10.35 7.93 21.85
CA ARG A 502 11.17 6.91 21.16
C ARG A 502 10.80 5.51 21.63
N GLY A 503 10.49 4.62 20.70
CA GLY A 503 10.21 3.23 20.99
C GLY A 503 11.47 2.44 21.36
N THR A 504 11.26 1.36 22.12
CA THR A 504 12.33 0.41 22.45
C THR A 504 12.36 -0.75 21.47
N GLU A 505 13.46 -0.89 20.73
CA GLU A 505 13.72 -2.04 19.86
C GLU A 505 14.06 -3.30 20.70
N ILE A 506 13.42 -4.42 20.38
CA ILE A 506 13.69 -5.73 20.96
C ILE A 506 14.39 -6.59 19.91
N LYS A 507 15.66 -6.90 20.13
CA LYS A 507 16.46 -7.71 19.21
C LYS A 507 16.17 -9.20 19.40
N PRO A 508 16.45 -10.04 18.40
CA PRO A 508 16.32 -11.49 18.55
C PRO A 508 17.14 -12.00 19.76
N GLY A 509 16.46 -12.66 20.70
CA GLY A 509 17.07 -13.18 21.93
C GLY A 509 16.91 -12.28 23.17
N ASP A 510 16.53 -11.01 22.98
CA ASP A 510 16.28 -10.10 24.09
C ASP A 510 15.01 -10.51 24.87
N PRO A 511 14.97 -10.26 26.19
CA PRO A 511 13.76 -10.47 26.97
C PRO A 511 12.64 -9.54 26.48
N VAL A 512 11.46 -10.12 26.27
CA VAL A 512 10.28 -9.34 25.88
C VAL A 512 9.67 -8.72 27.13
N PRO A 513 9.56 -7.37 27.23
CA PRO A 513 8.94 -6.73 28.37
C PRO A 513 7.45 -7.09 28.42
N PRO A 514 6.86 -7.20 29.62
CA PRO A 514 5.42 -7.36 29.76
C PRO A 514 4.73 -6.11 29.18
N ALA A 515 3.74 -6.32 28.31
CA ALA A 515 2.95 -5.24 27.74
C ALA A 515 1.53 -5.25 28.33
N ALA A 516 1.01 -4.07 28.60
CA ALA A 516 -0.38 -3.92 29.01
C ALA A 516 -1.31 -4.28 27.83
N VAL A 517 -2.29 -5.13 28.10
CA VAL A 517 -3.32 -5.47 27.11
C VAL A 517 -4.37 -4.36 27.08
N VAL A 518 -4.66 -3.82 25.91
CA VAL A 518 -5.79 -2.89 25.77
C VAL A 518 -7.10 -3.67 25.76
N ALA A 519 -7.95 -3.39 26.74
CA ALA A 519 -9.28 -4.01 26.83
C ALA A 519 -10.19 -3.51 25.69
N PRO A 520 -11.07 -4.37 25.15
CA PRO A 520 -12.05 -3.93 24.16
C PRO A 520 -13.11 -3.01 24.78
N VAL A 521 -13.68 -2.15 23.94
CA VAL A 521 -14.85 -1.32 24.29
C VAL A 521 -16.11 -2.13 24.01
N ILE A 522 -17.01 -2.28 25.00
CA ILE A 522 -18.29 -2.98 24.82
C ILE A 522 -19.41 -1.96 24.63
N GLU A 523 -20.06 -1.98 23.47
CA GLU A 523 -21.13 -1.02 23.15
C GLU A 523 -22.45 -1.36 23.85
N HIS A 524 -22.82 -2.65 23.89
CA HIS A 524 -24.00 -3.14 24.59
C HIS A 524 -23.57 -4.14 25.67
N PRO A 525 -23.14 -3.66 26.86
CA PRO A 525 -22.84 -4.53 27.97
C PRO A 525 -24.09 -5.28 28.41
N ALA A 526 -23.93 -6.51 28.89
CA ALA A 526 -25.06 -7.25 29.44
C ALA A 526 -25.62 -6.47 30.63
N VAL A 527 -26.92 -6.17 30.61
CA VAL A 527 -27.61 -5.72 31.82
C VAL A 527 -27.64 -6.91 32.75
N LEU A 528 -26.73 -6.95 33.72
CA LEU A 528 -26.85 -7.90 34.82
C LEU A 528 -28.23 -7.67 35.45
N PRO A 529 -29.10 -8.68 35.56
CA PRO A 529 -30.30 -8.51 36.35
C PRO A 529 -29.84 -8.13 37.75
N ALA A 530 -30.30 -6.98 38.24
CA ALA A 530 -30.08 -6.54 39.61
C ALA A 530 -30.35 -7.76 40.50
N ALA A 531 -29.33 -8.18 41.26
CA ALA A 531 -29.41 -9.34 42.13
C ALA A 531 -30.75 -9.28 42.85
N ALA A 532 -31.60 -10.28 42.61
CA ALA A 532 -32.90 -10.38 43.26
C ALA A 532 -32.64 -10.27 44.76
N ALA A 533 -32.97 -9.12 45.33
CA ALA A 533 -32.93 -8.89 46.76
C ALA A 533 -33.72 -10.04 47.38
N ALA A 534 -33.05 -10.76 48.28
CA ALA A 534 -33.57 -11.93 48.96
C ALA A 534 -34.99 -11.64 49.48
N GLN A 535 -36.00 -12.22 48.83
CA GLN A 535 -37.29 -12.41 49.48
C GLN A 535 -37.17 -13.67 50.32
N VAL A 536 -36.97 -13.44 51.62
CA VAL A 536 -37.30 -14.39 52.68
C VAL A 536 -38.78 -14.75 52.49
N GLN A 537 -39.06 -16.00 52.12
CA GLN A 537 -40.41 -16.55 52.19
C GLN A 537 -40.48 -17.49 53.40
N GLU A 538 -41.15 -16.98 54.43
CA GLU A 538 -41.61 -17.73 55.58
C GLU A 538 -43.01 -18.30 55.28
N ASN A 539 -43.05 -19.63 55.18
CA ASN A 539 -44.13 -20.58 55.50
C ASN A 539 -45.59 -20.48 54.97
N THR A 540 -45.97 -21.62 54.37
CA THR A 540 -47.21 -22.42 54.52
C THR A 540 -48.52 -21.95 53.88
N ALA A 541 -48.95 -22.70 52.85
CA ALA A 541 -50.21 -23.48 52.91
C ALA A 541 -50.26 -24.57 51.81
N VAL A 542 -50.75 -25.73 52.21
CA VAL A 542 -50.90 -26.98 51.46
C VAL A 542 -52.12 -26.91 50.52
N LYS A 543 -52.04 -27.42 49.27
CA LYS A 543 -52.91 -28.50 48.73
C LYS A 543 -52.74 -28.80 47.22
N VAL A 544 -52.50 -30.10 46.98
CA VAL A 544 -53.02 -31.00 45.94
C VAL A 544 -52.42 -30.98 44.50
N LYS A 545 -51.81 -32.13 44.19
CA LYS A 545 -51.32 -32.63 42.89
C LYS A 545 -52.45 -32.89 41.88
N PRO A 546 -52.15 -32.75 40.57
CA PRO A 546 -52.50 -33.82 39.63
C PRO A 546 -51.34 -34.26 38.73
N GLU A 547 -51.44 -35.51 38.30
CA GLU A 547 -50.48 -36.36 37.59
C GLU A 547 -50.24 -36.04 36.08
N PRO A 548 -49.22 -36.66 35.45
CA PRO A 548 -48.55 -36.11 34.27
C PRO A 548 -49.15 -36.57 32.94
N ARG A 549 -49.33 -35.63 32.00
CA ARG A 549 -49.63 -35.96 30.60
C ARG A 549 -48.35 -36.21 29.79
N LYS A 550 -48.18 -37.48 29.41
CA LYS A 550 -47.19 -37.98 28.44
C LYS A 550 -47.44 -37.35 27.06
N HIS A 551 -46.49 -36.57 26.54
CA HIS A 551 -46.43 -36.25 25.11
C HIS A 551 -45.58 -37.28 24.37
N ARG A 552 -46.24 -38.05 23.52
CA ARG A 552 -45.69 -39.10 22.67
C ARG A 552 -45.11 -38.49 21.38
N HIS A 553 -43.88 -38.86 21.06
CA HIS A 553 -43.16 -38.55 19.83
C HIS A 553 -43.98 -38.81 18.55
N VAL A 554 -43.94 -37.87 17.60
CA VAL A 554 -44.17 -38.16 16.18
C VAL A 554 -42.92 -37.79 15.40
N ARG A 555 -42.17 -38.83 15.04
CA ARG A 555 -41.11 -38.84 14.04
C ARG A 555 -41.79 -38.78 12.66
N LYS A 556 -41.50 -37.78 11.82
CA LYS A 556 -41.70 -37.92 10.37
C LYS A 556 -40.40 -37.63 9.63
N ARG A 557 -39.95 -38.69 8.96
CA ARG A 557 -38.76 -38.80 8.10
C ARG A 557 -38.88 -37.87 6.89
N HIS A 558 -37.76 -37.26 6.53
CA HIS A 558 -37.48 -36.79 5.18
C HIS A 558 -37.59 -37.93 4.15
N ARG A 559 -38.17 -37.64 2.99
CA ARG A 559 -37.91 -38.35 1.74
C ARG A 559 -37.55 -37.33 0.66
N HIS A 560 -36.49 -37.68 -0.06
CA HIS A 560 -35.83 -36.95 -1.14
C HIS A 560 -36.57 -37.03 -2.48
N ALA A 561 -36.29 -36.02 -3.33
CA ALA A 561 -36.10 -36.03 -4.79
C ALA A 561 -37.34 -36.14 -5.71
N ALA A 562 -37.50 -35.19 -6.65
CA ALA A 562 -36.88 -35.16 -8.00
C ALA A 562 -37.73 -34.38 -9.03
N ARG A 563 -37.04 -33.67 -9.95
CA ARG A 563 -37.47 -33.22 -11.32
C ARG A 563 -38.57 -32.13 -11.36
N ASN A 564 -38.48 -31.02 -12.09
CA ASN A 564 -37.76 -30.65 -13.32
C ASN A 564 -36.98 -29.35 -13.19
#